data_AF-A0A3D3H3I9-F1
#
_entry.id   AF-A0A3D3H3I9-F1
#
_cell.length_a   1.000
_cell.length_b   1.000
_cell.length_c   1.000
_cell.angle_alpha   90.00
_cell.angle_beta   90.00
_cell.angle_gamma   90.00
#
_symmetry.space_group_name_H-M   'P 1'
#
loop_
_entity.id
_entity.type
_entity.pdbx_description
1 polymer ?
#
loop_
_entity_poly.entity_id
_entity_poly.type
_entity_poly.pdbx_seq_one_letter_code
_entity_poly.pdbx_strand_id
1 'polypeptide(L)'
;PIKQIENQSSGIIPVMKLLEDSFSYANQLGARQGAGAVYLSAHHPDILKFLDTKRENADEKIRIKTLSLGVVVPDITFELAKNGEDMYLFSPYDVERVYGVPFGDISVTEKYREMVDDPRIKKSKINAREFFQTLAEIQFESGYPYIMFEDTVNRANPIKGRINMSNLCSEILQVNTPTTYNEDLS
;
A
#
# COMPACT_ATOMS: atom_id res chain seq x y z
N PRO A 1 -16.92 -3.33 2.73
CA PRO A 1 -18.26 -2.96 3.28
C PRO A 1 -18.06 -2.09 4.53
N ILE A 2 -19.02 -1.27 4.91
CA ILE A 2 -19.01 -0.55 6.20
C ILE A 2 -20.30 -0.92 6.92
N LYS A 3 -20.20 -1.39 8.16
CA LYS A 3 -21.35 -1.92 8.93
C LYS A 3 -22.17 -2.93 8.11
N GLN A 4 -21.49 -3.82 7.37
CA GLN A 4 -22.07 -4.83 6.48
C GLN A 4 -22.84 -4.29 5.27
N ILE A 5 -22.87 -2.97 5.05
CA ILE A 5 -23.45 -2.36 3.85
C ILE A 5 -22.39 -2.38 2.74
N GLU A 6 -22.76 -2.96 1.60
CA GLU A 6 -21.87 -3.10 0.45
C GLU A 6 -21.54 -1.74 -0.19
N ASN A 7 -20.37 -1.68 -0.85
CA ASN A 7 -19.90 -0.53 -1.63
C ASN A 7 -19.85 0.83 -0.89
N GLN A 8 -19.74 0.82 0.44
CA GLN A 8 -19.64 2.04 1.25
C GLN A 8 -18.21 2.55 1.49
N SER A 9 -17.17 1.72 1.25
CA SER A 9 -15.79 2.17 1.44
C SER A 9 -15.35 3.08 0.29
N SER A 10 -14.83 4.25 0.63
CA SER A 10 -14.26 5.19 -0.33
C SER A 10 -12.79 4.91 -0.68
N GLY A 11 -12.21 3.83 -0.11
CA GLY A 11 -10.82 3.44 -0.34
C GLY A 11 -9.81 4.34 0.39
N ILE A 12 -8.55 4.25 -0.03
CA ILE A 12 -7.42 4.90 0.66
C ILE A 12 -7.24 6.39 0.31
N ILE A 13 -7.74 6.84 -0.85
CA ILE A 13 -7.43 8.17 -1.41
C ILE A 13 -7.94 9.31 -0.51
N PRO A 14 -9.17 9.28 0.05
CA PRO A 14 -9.61 10.32 0.97
C PRO A 14 -8.76 10.41 2.24
N VAL A 15 -8.23 9.29 2.73
CA VAL A 15 -7.32 9.26 3.89
C VAL A 15 -5.99 9.90 3.53
N MET A 16 -5.43 9.58 2.36
CA MET A 16 -4.22 10.25 1.85
C MET A 16 -4.42 11.77 1.74
N LYS A 17 -5.61 12.21 1.30
CA LYS A 17 -5.91 13.64 1.20
C LYS A 17 -5.93 14.33 2.57
N LEU A 18 -6.56 13.71 3.56
CA LEU A 18 -6.55 14.21 4.94
C LEU A 18 -5.12 14.32 5.50
N LEU A 19 -4.27 13.33 5.22
CA LEU A 19 -2.86 13.36 5.63
C LEU A 19 -2.08 14.48 4.92
N GLU A 20 -2.25 14.62 3.60
CA GLU A 20 -1.64 15.68 2.81
C GLU A 20 -1.98 17.08 3.34
N ASP A 21 -3.27 17.33 3.61
CA ASP A 21 -3.74 18.61 4.13
C ASP A 21 -3.19 18.85 5.55
N SER A 22 -3.09 17.80 6.37
CA SER A 22 -2.50 17.87 7.71
C SER A 22 -1.02 18.26 7.68
N PHE A 23 -0.21 17.65 6.80
CA PHE A 23 1.21 18.02 6.63
C PHE A 23 1.38 19.42 6.03
N SER A 24 0.47 19.83 5.15
CA SER A 24 0.49 21.17 4.55
C SER A 24 0.18 22.25 5.60
N TYR A 25 -0.75 21.96 6.51
CA TYR A 25 -1.10 22.84 7.63
C TYR A 25 0.02 22.92 8.68
N ALA A 26 0.54 21.77 9.12
CA ALA A 26 1.58 21.67 10.14
C ALA A 26 2.99 21.91 9.56
N ASN A 27 3.26 23.15 9.14
CA ASN A 27 4.59 23.57 8.66
C ASN A 27 5.48 24.08 9.80
N GLN A 28 6.80 23.96 9.64
CA GLN A 28 7.79 24.38 10.65
C GLN A 28 7.90 25.93 10.69
N LEU A 29 6.88 26.61 11.23
CA LEU A 29 6.84 28.08 11.39
C LEU A 29 7.16 28.83 10.08
N GLY A 30 6.67 28.33 8.95
CA GLY A 30 6.91 28.92 7.62
C GLY A 30 8.26 28.60 6.96
N ALA A 31 9.14 27.81 7.59
CA ALA A 31 10.46 27.50 7.05
C ALA A 31 10.48 26.27 6.11
N ARG A 32 9.66 25.24 6.39
CA ARG A 32 9.55 24.02 5.57
C ARG A 32 8.13 23.47 5.60
N GLN A 33 7.64 23.07 4.43
CA GLN A 33 6.40 22.28 4.35
C GLN A 33 6.60 20.94 5.08
N GLY A 34 5.54 20.46 5.75
CA GLY A 34 5.55 19.12 6.31
C GLY A 34 5.76 18.09 5.19
N ALA A 35 6.56 17.06 5.48
CA ALA A 35 6.80 15.96 4.56
C ALA A 35 6.22 14.68 5.14
N GLY A 36 5.52 13.92 4.32
CA GLY A 36 4.93 12.64 4.69
C GLY A 36 5.14 11.63 3.58
N ALA A 37 5.22 10.35 3.95
CA ALA A 37 5.23 9.24 3.03
C ALA A 37 4.12 8.25 3.39
N VAL A 38 3.51 7.67 2.37
CA VAL A 38 2.51 6.61 2.52
C VAL A 38 2.97 5.38 1.74
N TYR A 39 2.86 4.21 2.36
CA TYR A 39 3.23 2.93 1.77
C TYR A 39 1.98 2.07 1.53
N LEU A 40 1.95 1.38 0.40
CA LEU A 40 0.89 0.45 0.06
C LEU A 40 1.47 -0.85 -0.50
N SER A 41 0.89 -2.00 -0.14
CA SER A 41 1.24 -3.27 -0.77
C SER A 41 0.82 -3.30 -2.24
N ALA A 42 1.69 -3.86 -3.10
CA ALA A 42 1.43 -4.05 -4.52
C ALA A 42 0.17 -4.91 -4.81
N HIS A 43 -0.20 -5.77 -3.86
CA HIS A 43 -1.39 -6.64 -3.95
C HIS A 43 -2.65 -6.05 -3.31
N HIS A 44 -2.64 -4.75 -2.97
CA HIS A 44 -3.81 -4.05 -2.47
C HIS A 44 -4.78 -3.65 -3.61
N PRO A 45 -6.12 -3.74 -3.44
CA PRO A 45 -7.09 -3.46 -4.52
C PRO A 45 -7.05 -2.04 -5.09
N ASP A 46 -6.62 -1.07 -4.28
CA ASP A 46 -6.47 0.34 -4.69
C ASP A 46 -5.07 0.67 -5.26
N ILE A 47 -4.20 -0.30 -5.52
CA ILE A 47 -2.80 -0.03 -5.96
C ILE A 47 -2.70 0.83 -7.23
N LEU A 48 -3.55 0.62 -8.23
CA LEU A 48 -3.50 1.43 -9.45
C LEU A 48 -3.98 2.86 -9.19
N LYS A 49 -5.06 3.02 -8.40
CA LYS A 49 -5.55 4.35 -8.00
C LYS A 49 -4.54 5.10 -7.14
N PHE A 50 -3.82 4.38 -6.28
CA PHE A 50 -2.75 4.92 -5.44
C PHE A 50 -1.65 5.54 -6.31
N LEU A 51 -1.18 4.79 -7.30
CA LEU A 51 -0.17 5.21 -8.25
C LEU A 51 -0.66 6.40 -9.10
N ASP A 52 -1.90 6.36 -9.58
CA ASP A 52 -2.49 7.41 -10.41
C ASP A 52 -2.60 8.77 -9.70
N THR A 53 -2.56 8.82 -8.36
CA THR A 53 -2.56 10.11 -7.62
C THR A 53 -1.37 11.01 -7.93
N LYS A 54 -0.27 10.45 -8.46
CA LYS A 54 0.95 11.17 -8.81
C LYS A 54 1.07 11.57 -10.27
N ARG A 55 0.23 11.04 -11.16
CA ARG A 55 0.24 11.45 -12.57
C ARG A 55 -0.10 12.94 -12.68
N GLU A 56 0.62 13.66 -13.53
CA GLU A 56 0.40 15.11 -13.69
C GLU A 56 -1.01 15.47 -14.17
N ASN A 57 -1.60 14.60 -14.99
CA ASN A 57 -2.93 14.76 -15.58
C ASN A 57 -4.08 14.18 -14.73
N ALA A 58 -3.82 13.80 -13.48
CA ALA A 58 -4.86 13.31 -12.58
C ALA A 58 -5.88 14.40 -12.22
N ASP A 59 -7.14 14.00 -12.01
CA ASP A 59 -8.20 14.90 -11.50
C ASP A 59 -7.77 15.51 -10.16
N GLU A 60 -7.99 16.81 -9.98
CA GLU A 60 -7.55 17.55 -8.80
C GLU A 60 -8.11 16.98 -7.49
N LYS A 61 -9.28 16.33 -7.53
CA LYS A 61 -9.90 15.68 -6.35
C LYS A 61 -9.14 14.46 -5.86
N ILE A 62 -8.40 13.78 -6.74
CA ILE A 62 -7.62 12.58 -6.40
C ILE A 62 -6.11 12.84 -6.37
N ARG A 63 -5.67 13.98 -6.92
CA ARG A 63 -4.26 14.31 -7.02
C ARG A 63 -3.64 14.58 -5.64
N ILE A 64 -2.49 13.94 -5.41
CA ILE A 64 -1.68 14.08 -4.19
C ILE A 64 -0.35 14.74 -4.57
N LYS A 65 -0.20 15.99 -4.18
CA LYS A 65 0.92 16.88 -4.53
C LYS A 65 2.14 16.62 -3.64
N THR A 66 1.99 16.58 -2.32
CA THR A 66 3.13 16.67 -1.38
C THR A 66 3.54 15.35 -0.73
N LEU A 67 2.62 14.40 -0.55
CA LEU A 67 2.98 13.10 0.04
C LEU A 67 3.85 12.28 -0.92
N SER A 68 4.95 11.73 -0.42
CA SER A 68 5.72 10.72 -1.15
C SER A 68 4.99 9.38 -1.15
N LEU A 69 5.12 8.61 -2.23
CA LEU A 69 4.52 7.28 -2.33
C LEU A 69 5.59 6.20 -2.16
N GLY A 70 5.24 5.11 -1.50
CA GLY A 70 6.03 3.89 -1.43
C GLY A 70 5.17 2.68 -1.76
N VAL A 71 5.77 1.69 -2.42
CA VAL A 71 5.13 0.42 -2.74
C VAL A 71 5.93 -0.72 -2.12
N VAL A 72 5.23 -1.57 -1.39
CA VAL A 72 5.77 -2.82 -0.82
C VAL A 72 5.52 -3.93 -1.83
N VAL A 73 6.60 -4.49 -2.38
CA VAL A 73 6.57 -5.47 -3.48
C VAL A 73 7.11 -6.82 -2.96
N PRO A 74 6.24 -7.84 -2.83
CA PRO A 74 6.68 -9.20 -2.55
C PRO A 74 7.29 -9.90 -3.77
N ASP A 75 8.07 -10.97 -3.54
CA ASP A 75 8.75 -11.76 -4.57
C ASP A 75 7.76 -12.36 -5.58
N ILE A 76 6.58 -12.81 -5.13
CA ILE A 76 5.55 -13.40 -6.02
C ILE A 76 5.14 -12.44 -7.13
N THR A 77 5.16 -11.12 -6.90
CA THR A 77 4.85 -10.13 -7.93
C THR A 77 5.82 -10.22 -9.12
N PHE A 78 7.11 -10.42 -8.85
CA PHE A 78 8.12 -10.60 -9.88
C PHE A 78 7.98 -11.94 -10.61
N GLU A 79 7.68 -13.02 -9.89
CA GLU A 79 7.44 -14.33 -10.49
C GLU A 79 6.27 -14.29 -11.49
N LEU A 80 5.16 -13.65 -11.09
CA LEU A 80 3.99 -13.48 -11.95
C LEU A 80 4.34 -12.66 -13.21
N ALA A 81 5.04 -11.54 -13.04
CA ALA A 81 5.46 -10.70 -14.17
C ALA A 81 6.42 -11.44 -15.10
N LYS A 82 7.36 -12.22 -14.56
CA LYS A 82 8.30 -13.04 -15.34
C LYS A 82 7.54 -14.07 -16.19
N ASN A 83 6.60 -14.78 -15.57
CA ASN A 83 5.83 -15.85 -16.21
C ASN A 83 4.70 -15.32 -17.13
N GLY A 84 4.36 -14.04 -17.06
CA GLY A 84 3.22 -13.47 -17.78
C GLY A 84 1.88 -13.88 -17.18
N GLU A 85 1.85 -14.15 -15.87
CA GLU A 85 0.64 -14.48 -15.11
C GLU A 85 -0.08 -13.20 -14.64
N ASP A 86 -1.38 -13.33 -14.39
CA ASP A 86 -2.18 -12.29 -13.75
C ASP A 86 -1.76 -12.09 -12.28
N MET A 87 -1.73 -10.84 -11.85
CA MET A 87 -1.57 -10.45 -10.45
C MET A 87 -2.93 -10.27 -9.79
N TYR A 88 -3.19 -11.03 -8.73
CA TYR A 88 -4.41 -10.88 -7.92
C TYR A 88 -4.22 -9.82 -6.84
N LEU A 89 -5.25 -8.98 -6.68
CA LEU A 89 -5.36 -8.00 -5.60
C LEU A 89 -6.39 -8.50 -4.59
N PHE A 90 -6.06 -8.45 -3.30
CA PHE A 90 -6.87 -9.09 -2.25
C PHE A 90 -7.56 -8.05 -1.37
N SER A 91 -8.87 -8.24 -1.13
CA SER A 91 -9.64 -7.41 -0.20
C SER A 91 -9.06 -7.50 1.22
N PRO A 92 -8.50 -6.41 1.79
CA PRO A 92 -7.95 -6.45 3.15
C PRO A 92 -9.00 -6.81 4.19
N TYR A 93 -10.24 -6.35 3.97
CA TYR A 93 -11.40 -6.65 4.81
C TYR A 93 -11.68 -8.15 4.88
N ASP A 94 -11.62 -8.86 3.75
CA ASP A 94 -11.90 -10.30 3.75
C ASP A 94 -10.71 -11.10 4.25
N VAL A 95 -9.47 -10.68 3.93
CA VAL A 95 -8.25 -11.30 4.46
C VAL A 95 -8.24 -11.26 5.98
N GLU A 96 -8.53 -10.10 6.58
CA GLU A 96 -8.57 -9.98 8.05
C GLU A 96 -9.62 -10.89 8.68
N ARG A 97 -10.78 -11.05 8.05
CA ARG A 97 -11.83 -11.95 8.55
C ARG A 97 -11.50 -13.43 8.40
N VAL A 98 -10.74 -13.81 7.37
CA VAL A 98 -10.34 -15.20 7.11
C VAL A 98 -9.16 -15.62 7.97
N TYR A 99 -8.15 -14.77 8.08
CA TYR A 99 -6.88 -15.09 8.75
C TYR A 99 -6.77 -14.54 10.18
N GLY A 100 -7.66 -13.65 10.58
CA GLY A 100 -7.66 -13.03 11.91
C GLY A 100 -6.52 -12.02 12.13
N VAL A 101 -5.83 -11.61 11.07
CA VAL A 101 -4.75 -10.62 11.10
C VAL A 101 -4.91 -9.61 9.97
N PRO A 102 -4.53 -8.33 10.16
CA PRO A 102 -4.58 -7.33 9.09
C PRO A 102 -3.77 -7.74 7.86
N PHE A 103 -4.17 -7.27 6.68
CA PHE A 103 -3.46 -7.57 5.42
C PHE A 103 -1.97 -7.17 5.44
N GLY A 104 -1.61 -6.12 6.18
CA GLY A 104 -0.21 -5.71 6.33
C GLY A 104 0.66 -6.69 7.13
N ASP A 105 0.06 -7.60 7.89
CA ASP A 105 0.75 -8.49 8.82
C ASP A 105 0.79 -9.95 8.32
N ILE A 106 0.39 -10.20 7.06
CA ILE A 106 0.44 -11.51 6.42
C ILE A 106 1.48 -11.53 5.29
N SER A 107 2.18 -12.65 5.10
CA SER A 107 3.06 -12.81 3.93
C SER A 107 2.22 -13.04 2.68
N VAL A 108 2.23 -12.07 1.76
CA VAL A 108 1.54 -12.22 0.48
C VAL A 108 2.15 -13.36 -0.32
N THR A 109 3.47 -13.47 -0.40
CA THR A 109 4.16 -14.53 -1.15
C THR A 109 3.80 -15.92 -0.65
N GLU A 110 3.87 -16.17 0.67
CA GLU A 110 3.58 -17.49 1.25
C GLU A 110 2.10 -17.86 1.13
N LYS A 111 1.21 -16.87 1.24
CA LYS A 111 -0.25 -17.09 1.24
C LYS A 111 -0.90 -16.86 -0.11
N TYR A 112 -0.15 -16.50 -1.15
CA TYR A 112 -0.71 -16.06 -2.42
C TYR A 112 -1.68 -17.06 -3.02
N ARG A 113 -1.24 -18.31 -3.21
CA ARG A 113 -2.05 -19.36 -3.85
C ARG A 113 -3.24 -19.76 -2.97
N GLU A 114 -3.04 -19.87 -1.65
CA GLU A 114 -4.12 -20.10 -0.68
C GLU A 114 -5.20 -19.00 -0.77
N MET A 115 -4.78 -17.74 -0.76
CA MET A 115 -5.69 -16.62 -0.92
C MET A 115 -6.40 -16.66 -2.26
N VAL A 116 -5.70 -16.92 -3.38
CA VAL A 116 -6.28 -17.03 -4.72
C VAL A 116 -7.38 -18.09 -4.80
N ASP A 117 -7.21 -19.23 -4.14
CA ASP A 117 -8.18 -20.34 -4.17
C ASP A 117 -9.34 -20.16 -3.18
N ASP A 118 -9.21 -19.30 -2.16
CA ASP A 118 -10.24 -19.12 -1.13
C ASP A 118 -11.43 -18.28 -1.64
N PRO A 119 -12.64 -18.85 -1.82
CA PRO A 119 -13.80 -18.12 -2.34
C PRO A 119 -14.33 -17.04 -1.37
N ARG A 120 -13.93 -17.07 -0.10
CA ARG A 120 -14.33 -16.08 0.92
C ARG A 120 -13.63 -14.74 0.75
N ILE A 121 -12.52 -14.70 0.01
CA ILE A 121 -11.72 -13.50 -0.21
C ILE A 121 -12.11 -12.88 -1.55
N LYS A 122 -12.66 -11.66 -1.53
CA LYS A 122 -12.91 -10.91 -2.76
C LYS A 122 -11.57 -10.50 -3.39
N LYS A 123 -11.47 -10.68 -4.71
CA LYS A 123 -10.27 -10.38 -5.49
C LYS A 123 -10.59 -9.61 -6.75
N SER A 124 -9.61 -8.88 -7.25
CA SER A 124 -9.54 -8.44 -8.64
C SER A 124 -8.22 -8.90 -9.26
N LYS A 125 -8.08 -8.76 -10.57
CA LYS A 125 -6.84 -9.10 -11.27
C LYS A 125 -6.36 -7.92 -12.10
N ILE A 126 -5.04 -7.79 -12.20
CA ILE A 126 -4.37 -6.89 -13.13
C ILE A 126 -3.19 -7.60 -13.78
N ASN A 127 -2.70 -7.10 -14.92
CA ASN A 127 -1.52 -7.66 -15.55
C ASN A 127 -0.26 -7.30 -14.75
N ALA A 128 0.53 -8.30 -14.36
CA ALA A 128 1.72 -8.08 -13.54
C ALA A 128 2.82 -7.26 -14.25
N ARG A 129 2.97 -7.42 -15.57
CA ARG A 129 3.95 -6.64 -16.35
C ARG A 129 3.51 -5.19 -16.53
N GLU A 130 2.23 -4.96 -16.83
CA GLU A 130 1.68 -3.61 -16.94
C GLU A 130 1.75 -2.85 -15.61
N PHE A 131 1.61 -3.57 -14.48
CA PHE A 131 1.84 -2.99 -13.15
C PHE A 131 3.27 -2.43 -13.02
N PHE A 132 4.30 -3.23 -13.33
CA PHE A 132 5.68 -2.75 -13.28
C PHE A 132 5.97 -1.65 -14.31
N GLN A 133 5.35 -1.71 -15.49
CA GLN A 133 5.45 -0.63 -16.47
C GLN A 133 4.89 0.68 -15.90
N THR A 134 3.69 0.66 -15.33
CA THR A 134 3.06 1.82 -14.70
C THR A 134 3.93 2.36 -13.56
N LEU A 135 4.50 1.47 -12.75
CA LEU A 135 5.39 1.84 -11.65
C LEU A 135 6.64 2.57 -12.15
N ALA A 136 7.26 2.07 -13.23
CA ALA A 136 8.44 2.69 -13.83
C ALA A 136 8.13 4.03 -14.51
N GLU A 137 6.98 4.16 -15.18
CA GLU A 137 6.53 5.42 -15.79
C GLU A 137 6.38 6.52 -14.72
N ILE A 138 5.74 6.22 -13.59
CA ILE A 138 5.53 7.20 -12.52
C ILE A 138 6.86 7.55 -11.81
N GLN A 139 7.76 6.57 -11.66
CA GLN A 139 9.12 6.81 -11.16
C GLN A 139 9.89 7.75 -12.09
N PHE A 140 9.75 7.58 -13.40
CA PHE A 140 10.38 8.45 -14.37
C PHE A 140 9.87 9.89 -14.30
N GLU A 141 8.55 10.07 -14.13
CA GLU A 141 7.92 11.40 -14.05
C GLU A 141 8.22 12.14 -12.74
N SER A 142 8.24 11.41 -11.61
CA SER A 142 8.16 12.03 -10.27
C SER A 142 9.26 11.63 -9.29
N GLY A 143 10.09 10.64 -9.63
CA GLY A 143 11.07 10.03 -8.72
C GLY A 143 10.46 9.03 -7.71
N TYR A 144 9.14 8.87 -7.70
CA TYR A 144 8.37 7.97 -6.82
C TYR A 144 7.55 6.97 -7.64
N PRO A 145 7.11 5.83 -7.10
CA PRO A 145 7.18 5.41 -5.71
C PRO A 145 8.57 4.91 -5.27
N TYR A 146 8.83 4.98 -3.98
CA TYR A 146 9.82 4.12 -3.33
C TYR A 146 9.43 2.65 -3.47
N ILE A 147 10.41 1.76 -3.49
CA ILE A 147 10.17 0.32 -3.54
C ILE A 147 10.80 -0.32 -2.32
N MET A 148 10.00 -1.11 -1.59
CA MET A 148 10.48 -2.00 -0.54
C MET A 148 10.24 -3.44 -0.98
N PHE A 149 11.31 -4.23 -1.10
CA PHE A 149 11.21 -5.66 -1.40
C PHE A 149 10.85 -6.46 -0.16
N GLU A 150 9.56 -6.75 0.03
CA GLU A 150 8.99 -7.28 1.28
C GLU A 150 9.72 -8.53 1.77
N ASP A 151 9.85 -9.53 0.90
CA ASP A 151 10.41 -10.84 1.26
C ASP A 151 11.93 -10.78 1.45
N THR A 152 12.62 -9.91 0.72
CA THR A 152 14.06 -9.69 0.96
C THR A 152 14.28 -9.09 2.35
N VAL A 153 13.51 -8.06 2.69
CA VAL A 153 13.59 -7.40 4.00
C VAL A 153 13.23 -8.35 5.13
N ASN A 154 12.11 -9.07 5.03
CA ASN A 154 11.64 -9.94 6.10
C ASN A 154 12.51 -11.20 6.26
N ARG A 155 13.14 -11.70 5.20
CA ARG A 155 14.10 -12.83 5.28
C ARG A 155 15.40 -12.44 5.97
N ALA A 156 15.83 -11.19 5.82
CA ALA A 156 17.01 -10.65 6.48
C ALA A 156 16.71 -10.10 7.90
N ASN A 157 15.44 -9.93 8.25
CA ASN A 157 15.01 -9.37 9.54
C ASN A 157 15.34 -10.34 10.70
N PRO A 158 16.19 -9.93 11.67
CA PRO A 158 16.52 -10.76 12.83
C PRO A 158 15.46 -10.71 13.94
N ILE A 159 14.47 -9.81 13.84
CA ILE A 159 13.49 -9.53 14.90
C ILE A 159 12.19 -10.27 14.62
N LYS A 160 11.60 -10.88 15.65
CA LYS A 160 10.27 -11.51 15.54
C LYS A 160 9.21 -10.46 15.18
N GLY A 161 8.49 -10.71 14.09
CA GLY A 161 7.47 -9.82 13.54
C GLY A 161 7.69 -9.63 12.04
N ARG A 162 6.76 -8.95 11.37
CA ARG A 162 6.90 -8.57 9.97
C ARG A 162 7.20 -7.07 9.85
N ILE A 163 7.98 -6.73 8.84
CA ILE A 163 8.22 -5.36 8.40
C ILE A 163 7.31 -5.13 7.21
N ASN A 164 6.37 -4.18 7.36
CA ASN A 164 5.28 -3.94 6.41
C ASN A 164 5.30 -2.52 5.79
N MET A 165 6.28 -1.69 6.17
CA MET A 165 6.47 -0.34 5.63
C MET A 165 7.92 0.13 5.84
N SER A 166 8.26 1.30 5.30
CA SER A 166 9.53 2.01 5.53
C SER A 166 9.27 3.49 5.82
N ASN A 167 10.32 4.23 6.20
CA ASN A 167 10.27 5.68 6.39
C ASN A 167 10.31 6.48 5.06
N LEU A 168 10.30 7.81 5.17
CA LEU A 168 10.35 8.76 4.05
C LEU A 168 11.58 8.61 3.15
N CYS A 169 12.71 8.11 3.64
CA CYS A 169 13.93 7.97 2.84
C CYS A 169 14.24 6.50 2.45
N SER A 170 13.32 5.57 2.75
CA SER A 170 13.35 4.15 2.39
C SER A 170 14.47 3.29 3.01
N GLU A 171 15.16 3.76 4.04
CA GLU A 171 16.28 3.09 4.69
C GLU A 171 15.96 2.47 6.06
N ILE A 172 14.86 2.88 6.71
CA ILE A 172 14.46 2.35 8.02
C ILE A 172 13.48 1.19 7.86
N LEU A 173 13.90 0.01 8.30
CA LEU A 173 13.15 -1.23 8.21
C LEU A 173 13.08 -1.88 9.59
N GLN A 174 11.93 -1.78 10.25
CA GLN A 174 11.72 -2.28 11.61
C GLN A 174 10.32 -2.88 11.76
N VAL A 175 10.20 -3.85 12.66
CA VAL A 175 8.90 -4.41 13.02
C VAL A 175 8.05 -3.34 13.72
N ASN A 176 6.73 -3.41 13.51
CA ASN A 176 5.77 -2.56 14.19
C ASN A 176 4.56 -3.37 14.63
N THR A 177 3.69 -2.76 15.42
CA THR A 177 2.40 -3.32 15.82
C THR A 177 1.35 -2.22 15.78
N PRO A 178 0.15 -2.47 15.25
CA PRO A 178 -0.92 -1.48 15.23
C PRO A 178 -1.39 -1.16 16.67
N THR A 179 -1.78 0.09 16.88
CA THR A 179 -2.41 0.54 18.12
C THR A 179 -3.92 0.65 17.92
N THR A 180 -4.69 0.40 18.98
CA THR A 180 -6.13 0.66 19.05
C THR A 180 -6.41 1.81 19.99
N TYR A 181 -7.40 2.64 19.66
CA TYR A 181 -7.87 3.72 20.51
C TYR A 181 -9.23 3.37 21.11
N ASN A 182 -9.52 3.91 22.29
CA ASN A 182 -10.85 3.89 22.87
C ASN A 182 -11.80 4.81 22.08
N GLU A 183 -13.11 4.74 22.34
CA GLU A 183 -14.10 5.61 21.67
C GLU A 183 -13.85 7.11 21.92
N ASP A 184 -13.20 7.46 23.03
CA ASP A 184 -12.80 8.82 23.39
C ASP A 184 -11.43 9.22 22.82
N LEU A 185 -10.86 8.40 21.94
CA LEU A 185 -9.53 8.56 21.32
C LEU A 185 -8.36 8.48 22.31
N SER A 186 -8.59 8.00 23.53
CA SER A 186 -7.51 7.65 24.47
C SER A 186 -6.81 6.34 24.13
#